data_AF-A0A3T1D708-F1
#
_entry.id   AF-A0A3T1D708-F1
#
_cell.length_a   1.000
_cell.length_b   1.000
_cell.length_c   1.000
_cell.angle_alpha   90.00
_cell.angle_beta   90.00
_cell.angle_gamma   90.00
#
_symmetry.space_group_name_H-M   'P 1'
#
loop_
_entity.id
_entity.type
_entity.pdbx_description
1 polymer ?
#
loop_
_entity_poly.entity_id
_entity_poly.type
_entity_poly.pdbx_seq_one_letter_code
_entity_poly.pdbx_strand_id
1 'polypeptide(L)'
;MHSIEIGSLVLNGRLVLFLIYGAVGWLVLKLRFKNLKENDTVMGYASTAFLLWLAVWKGSFILYHPVEFINQPLSLLYFDGGRRGLWTAGLITVLYIAYRSWKRRLSVNIWIGSGIWFVLGCWFAYHMLYLVVGEKPVWFHALSAALALTFILLFIFLRLGFKRELGYSVWFLIGQTVLGFGVTDRQLWLLSFSKPQLLFVIAALLITGWLWLDDTKEKGQTHG
;
A
#
# COMPACT_ATOMS: atom_id res chain seq x y z
N MET A 1 -19.25 6.01 -5.68
CA MET A 1 -18.09 6.91 -5.74
C MET A 1 -18.12 7.58 -7.09
N HIS A 2 -18.23 8.91 -7.07
CA HIS A 2 -18.60 9.75 -8.21
C HIS A 2 -17.59 9.66 -9.36
N SER A 3 -18.08 9.51 -10.59
CA SER A 3 -17.33 9.81 -11.80
C SER A 3 -16.96 11.28 -11.77
N ILE A 4 -15.69 11.60 -12.06
CA ILE A 4 -15.28 12.99 -12.22
C ILE A 4 -15.50 13.33 -13.69
N GLU A 5 -16.52 14.14 -13.96
CA GLU A 5 -16.81 14.63 -15.30
C GLU A 5 -15.98 15.90 -15.52
N ILE A 6 -14.93 15.81 -16.34
CA ILE A 6 -14.21 16.98 -16.82
C ILE A 6 -14.67 17.19 -18.27
N GLY A 7 -15.70 18.01 -18.46
CA GLY A 7 -16.33 18.19 -19.78
C GLY A 7 -17.00 16.91 -20.28
N SER A 8 -16.71 16.47 -21.51
CA SER A 8 -17.21 15.21 -22.08
C SER A 8 -16.45 13.96 -21.61
N LEU A 9 -15.38 14.12 -20.84
CA LEU A 9 -14.49 13.05 -20.44
C LEU A 9 -14.86 12.60 -19.02
N VAL A 10 -15.64 11.52 -18.95
CA VAL A 10 -16.02 10.88 -17.69
C VAL A 10 -14.84 10.04 -17.22
N LEU A 11 -13.98 10.64 -16.39
CA LEU A 11 -12.81 9.95 -15.84
C LEU A 11 -13.24 9.15 -14.60
N ASN A 12 -12.93 7.86 -14.62
CA ASN A 12 -13.25 6.97 -13.51
C ASN A 12 -12.43 7.40 -12.28
N GLY A 13 -13.10 7.93 -11.26
CA GLY A 13 -12.45 8.43 -10.04
C GLY A 13 -11.52 7.41 -9.38
N ARG A 14 -11.81 6.10 -9.53
CA ARG A 14 -10.91 5.03 -9.04
C ARG A 14 -9.59 4.98 -9.78
N LEU A 15 -9.59 5.21 -11.09
CA LEU A 15 -8.35 5.24 -11.88
C LEU A 15 -7.49 6.43 -11.46
N VAL A 16 -8.09 7.60 -11.26
CA VAL A 16 -7.40 8.78 -10.73
C VAL A 16 -6.78 8.48 -9.37
N LEU A 17 -7.53 7.85 -8.46
CA LEU A 17 -7.03 7.45 -7.15
C LEU A 17 -5.85 6.47 -7.26
N PHE A 18 -5.91 5.47 -8.13
CA PHE A 18 -4.81 4.53 -8.34
C PHE A 18 -3.57 5.20 -8.93
N LEU A 19 -3.74 6.16 -9.85
CA LEU A 19 -2.62 6.96 -10.36
C LEU A 19 -2.00 7.83 -9.27
N ILE A 20 -2.82 8.44 -8.40
CA ILE A 20 -2.32 9.21 -7.24
C ILE A 20 -1.54 8.29 -6.29
N TYR A 21 -2.06 7.12 -5.95
CA TYR A 21 -1.34 6.17 -5.09
C TYR A 21 -0.06 5.65 -5.74
N GLY A 22 -0.09 5.37 -7.04
CA GLY A 22 1.11 5.01 -7.80
C GLY A 22 2.16 6.13 -7.78
N ALA A 23 1.76 7.37 -8.02
CA ALA A 23 2.65 8.53 -8.02
C ALA A 23 3.24 8.81 -6.64
N VAL A 24 2.41 8.79 -5.59
CA VAL A 24 2.86 9.01 -4.21
C VAL A 24 3.77 7.87 -3.75
N GLY A 25 3.40 6.63 -4.03
CA GLY A 25 4.21 5.45 -3.74
C GLY A 25 5.57 5.51 -4.43
N TRP A 26 5.60 5.88 -5.72
CA TRP A 26 6.84 6.08 -6.46
C TRP A 26 7.69 7.20 -5.86
N LEU A 27 7.09 8.34 -5.49
CA LEU A 27 7.79 9.47 -4.89
C LEU A 27 8.44 9.09 -3.57
N VAL A 28 7.68 8.43 -2.69
CA VAL A 28 8.12 8.03 -1.35
C VAL A 28 9.22 6.96 -1.45
N LEU A 29 9.11 6.02 -2.39
CA LEU A 29 10.20 5.08 -2.67
C LEU A 29 11.44 5.76 -3.26
N LYS A 30 11.28 6.72 -4.17
CA LYS A 30 12.39 7.51 -4.72
C LYS A 30 13.14 8.26 -3.62
N LEU A 31 12.43 8.79 -2.62
CA LEU A 31 13.04 9.40 -1.44
C LEU A 31 13.86 8.39 -0.62
N ARG A 32 13.33 7.18 -0.40
CA ARG A 32 14.03 6.09 0.30
C ARG A 32 15.35 5.72 -0.38
N PHE A 33 15.31 5.52 -1.69
CA PHE A 33 16.46 5.00 -2.45
C PHE A 33 17.39 6.08 -3.00
N LYS A 34 17.15 7.37 -2.72
CA LYS A 34 17.93 8.50 -3.26
C LYS A 34 19.46 8.34 -3.12
N ASN A 35 19.93 7.68 -2.06
CA ASN A 35 21.36 7.50 -1.77
C ASN A 35 21.85 6.06 -1.95
N LEU A 36 21.07 5.16 -2.55
CA LEU A 36 21.42 3.75 -2.70
C LEU A 36 21.77 3.43 -4.16
N LYS A 37 22.85 2.67 -4.37
CA LYS A 37 23.31 2.27 -5.71
C LYS A 37 22.30 1.39 -6.46
N GLU A 38 21.40 0.72 -5.74
CA GLU A 38 20.36 -0.15 -6.28
C GLU A 38 19.07 0.60 -6.69
N ASN A 39 19.04 1.92 -6.52
CA ASN A 39 17.86 2.77 -6.75
C ASN A 39 17.21 2.53 -8.11
N ASP A 40 17.97 2.64 -9.19
CA ASP A 40 17.42 2.55 -10.54
C ASP A 40 16.83 1.17 -10.85
N THR A 41 17.42 0.12 -10.28
CA THR A 41 16.94 -1.26 -10.46
C THR A 41 15.64 -1.50 -9.69
N VAL A 42 15.59 -1.12 -8.42
CA VAL A 42 14.40 -1.32 -7.58
C VAL A 42 13.26 -0.41 -8.05
N MET A 43 13.54 0.85 -8.39
CA MET A 43 12.56 1.76 -9.01
C MET A 43 12.03 1.21 -10.33
N GLY A 44 12.91 0.71 -11.21
CA GLY A 44 12.49 0.13 -12.47
C GLY A 44 11.53 -1.06 -12.28
N TYR A 45 11.82 -1.95 -11.33
CA TYR A 45 10.94 -3.06 -10.99
C TYR A 45 9.63 -2.61 -10.35
N ALA A 46 9.65 -1.64 -9.44
CA ALA A 46 8.44 -1.09 -8.82
C ALA A 46 7.52 -0.42 -9.85
N SER A 47 8.08 0.39 -10.75
CA SER A 47 7.34 1.02 -11.85
C SER A 47 6.76 -0.03 -12.80
N THR A 48 7.55 -1.05 -13.17
CA THR A 48 7.07 -2.15 -14.02
C THR A 48 5.95 -2.93 -13.33
N ALA A 49 6.08 -3.18 -12.02
CA ALA A 49 5.08 -3.87 -11.21
C ALA A 49 3.76 -3.08 -11.14
N PHE A 50 3.85 -1.75 -11.02
CA PHE A 50 2.68 -0.86 -11.05
C PHE A 50 2.00 -0.83 -12.43
N LEU A 51 2.78 -0.71 -13.50
CA LEU A 51 2.24 -0.74 -14.87
C LEU A 51 1.60 -2.09 -15.18
N LEU A 52 2.23 -3.19 -14.76
CA LEU A 52 1.67 -4.53 -14.87
C LEU A 52 0.37 -4.66 -14.08
N TRP A 53 0.33 -4.15 -12.84
CA TRP A 53 -0.87 -4.13 -12.02
C TRP A 53 -2.01 -3.39 -12.75
N LEU A 54 -1.72 -2.20 -13.29
CA LEU A 54 -2.71 -1.37 -13.99
C LEU A 54 -3.20 -2.06 -15.28
N ALA A 55 -2.28 -2.63 -16.05
CA ALA A 55 -2.60 -3.37 -17.28
C ALA A 55 -3.47 -4.60 -17.01
N VAL A 56 -3.15 -5.38 -15.96
CA VAL A 56 -3.95 -6.54 -15.56
C VAL A 56 -5.30 -6.12 -14.98
N TRP A 57 -5.33 -5.07 -14.14
CA TRP A 57 -6.57 -4.56 -13.56
C TRP A 57 -7.54 -4.10 -14.64
N LYS A 58 -7.06 -3.34 -15.64
CA LYS A 58 -7.89 -2.95 -16.79
C LYS A 58 -8.20 -4.11 -17.72
N GLY A 59 -7.22 -4.96 -18.02
CA GLY A 59 -7.39 -6.14 -18.87
C GLY A 59 -8.27 -7.23 -18.27
N SER A 60 -8.51 -7.20 -16.95
CA SER A 60 -9.41 -8.13 -16.27
C SER A 60 -10.84 -8.10 -16.84
N PHE A 61 -11.25 -6.99 -17.45
CA PHE A 61 -12.51 -6.91 -18.19
C PHE A 61 -12.60 -7.98 -19.28
N ILE A 62 -11.53 -8.16 -20.06
CA ILE A 62 -11.48 -9.13 -21.16
C ILE A 62 -11.62 -10.56 -20.62
N LEU A 63 -11.02 -10.82 -19.44
CA LEU A 63 -11.05 -12.15 -18.81
C LEU A 63 -12.41 -12.48 -18.19
N TYR A 64 -13.07 -11.51 -17.56
CA TYR A 64 -14.30 -11.73 -16.80
C TYR A 64 -15.58 -11.40 -17.56
N HIS A 65 -15.49 -10.58 -18.61
CA HIS A 65 -16.59 -10.07 -19.43
C HIS A 65 -16.29 -10.20 -20.94
N PRO A 66 -15.96 -11.41 -21.44
CA PRO A 66 -15.52 -11.59 -22.83
C PRO A 66 -16.64 -11.28 -23.83
N VAL A 67 -17.89 -11.60 -23.49
CA VAL A 67 -19.05 -11.35 -24.37
C VAL A 67 -19.33 -9.86 -24.48
N GLU A 68 -19.30 -9.13 -23.35
CA GLU A 68 -19.49 -7.67 -23.35
C GLU A 68 -18.35 -6.95 -24.09
N PHE A 69 -17.11 -7.44 -23.97
CA PHE A 69 -15.98 -6.88 -24.70
C PHE A 69 -16.11 -7.01 -26.22
N ILE A 70 -16.53 -8.17 -26.72
CA ILE A 70 -16.73 -8.39 -28.16
C ILE A 70 -17.84 -7.48 -28.70
N ASN A 71 -18.94 -7.34 -27.94
CA ASN A 71 -20.09 -6.54 -28.37
C ASN A 71 -19.82 -5.03 -28.30
N GLN A 72 -19.07 -4.57 -27.30
CA GLN A 72 -18.83 -3.14 -27.05
C GLN A 72 -17.41 -2.90 -26.52
N PRO A 73 -16.38 -2.85 -27.36
CA PRO A 73 -14.98 -2.71 -26.92
C PRO A 73 -14.70 -1.40 -26.19
N LEU A 74 -15.47 -0.33 -26.48
CA LEU A 74 -15.37 0.96 -25.79
C LEU A 74 -15.74 0.90 -24.30
N SER A 75 -16.48 -0.13 -23.88
CA SER A 75 -16.82 -0.35 -22.46
C SER A 75 -15.60 -0.56 -21.56
N LEU A 76 -14.48 -1.03 -22.12
CA LEU A 76 -13.19 -1.20 -21.42
C LEU A 76 -12.67 0.10 -20.79
N LEU A 77 -12.93 1.25 -21.44
CA LEU A 77 -12.47 2.55 -20.94
C LEU A 77 -13.18 2.90 -19.64
N TYR A 78 -14.49 2.64 -19.59
CA TYR A 78 -15.38 2.97 -18.47
C TYR A 78 -15.37 1.91 -17.37
N PHE A 79 -15.04 0.66 -17.71
CA PHE A 79 -15.01 -0.43 -16.75
C PHE A 79 -14.05 -0.11 -15.60
N ASP A 80 -14.60 -0.11 -14.38
CA ASP A 80 -13.80 -0.22 -13.17
C ASP A 80 -13.53 -1.72 -13.02
N GLY A 81 -12.26 -2.16 -12.91
CA GLY A 81 -11.87 -3.59 -12.91
C GLY A 81 -12.56 -4.49 -11.87
N GLY A 82 -13.51 -3.94 -11.10
CA GLY A 82 -14.25 -4.60 -10.06
C GLY A 82 -13.35 -5.03 -8.91
N ARG A 83 -13.95 -5.73 -7.95
CA ARG A 83 -13.19 -6.35 -6.86
C ARG A 83 -12.32 -7.51 -7.38
N ARG A 84 -12.81 -8.29 -8.35
CA ARG A 84 -12.09 -9.45 -8.91
C ARG A 84 -10.82 -9.04 -9.65
N GLY A 85 -10.89 -8.04 -10.54
CA GLY A 85 -9.72 -7.54 -11.26
C GLY A 85 -8.66 -6.98 -10.33
N LEU A 86 -9.05 -6.32 -9.23
CA LEU A 86 -8.12 -5.80 -8.23
C LEU A 86 -7.31 -6.93 -7.56
N TRP A 87 -7.96 -8.04 -7.20
CA TRP A 87 -7.28 -9.22 -6.63
C TRP A 87 -6.36 -9.91 -7.65
N THR A 88 -6.82 -10.08 -8.89
CA THR A 88 -6.02 -10.71 -9.96
C THR A 88 -4.77 -9.89 -10.27
N ALA A 89 -4.93 -8.57 -10.38
CA ALA A 89 -3.82 -7.64 -10.55
C ALA A 89 -2.83 -7.71 -9.38
N GLY A 90 -3.34 -7.68 -8.14
CA GLY A 90 -2.50 -7.81 -6.94
C GLY A 90 -1.69 -9.11 -6.93
N LEU A 91 -2.34 -10.24 -7.22
CA LEU A 91 -1.67 -11.55 -7.26
C LEU A 91 -0.57 -11.60 -8.32
N ILE A 92 -0.86 -11.15 -9.54
CA ILE A 92 0.13 -11.15 -10.64
C ILE A 92 1.31 -10.24 -10.29
N THR A 93 1.06 -9.07 -9.69
CA THR A 93 2.12 -8.16 -9.26
C THR A 93 3.01 -8.77 -8.17
N VAL A 94 2.43 -9.46 -7.19
CA VAL A 94 3.20 -10.16 -6.14
C VAL A 94 4.07 -11.26 -6.76
N LEU A 95 3.51 -12.07 -7.66
CA LEU A 95 4.26 -13.11 -8.37
C LEU A 95 5.40 -12.53 -9.22
N TYR A 96 5.15 -11.42 -9.91
CA TYR A 96 6.17 -10.72 -10.69
C TYR A 96 7.32 -10.24 -9.80
N ILE A 97 7.01 -9.59 -8.67
CA ILE A 97 8.03 -9.13 -7.72
C ILE A 97 8.80 -10.33 -7.17
N ALA A 98 8.12 -11.40 -6.72
CA ALA A 98 8.77 -12.60 -6.20
C ALA A 98 9.71 -13.24 -7.23
N TYR A 99 9.28 -13.37 -8.48
CA TYR A 99 10.09 -13.89 -9.58
C TYR A 99 11.34 -13.01 -9.82
N ARG A 100 11.19 -11.69 -9.84
CA ARG A 100 12.31 -10.75 -10.01
C ARG A 100 13.28 -10.81 -8.85
N SER A 101 12.77 -10.89 -7.62
CA SER A 101 13.57 -11.04 -6.40
C SER A 101 14.43 -12.29 -6.45
N TRP A 102 13.83 -13.43 -6.80
CA TRP A 102 14.54 -14.70 -6.91
C TRP A 102 15.61 -14.65 -8.01
N LYS A 103 15.26 -14.17 -9.20
CA LYS A 103 16.18 -14.09 -10.34
C LYS A 103 17.38 -13.16 -10.10
N ARG A 104 17.21 -12.12 -9.28
CA ARG A 104 18.25 -11.12 -8.97
C ARG A 104 18.89 -11.30 -7.59
N ARG A 105 18.50 -12.34 -6.85
CA ARG A 105 18.94 -12.59 -5.46
C ARG A 105 18.77 -11.37 -4.54
N LEU A 106 17.73 -10.58 -4.77
CA LEU A 106 17.42 -9.44 -3.92
C LEU A 106 16.88 -9.93 -2.58
N SER A 107 17.35 -9.34 -1.49
CA SER A 107 16.86 -9.66 -0.16
C SER A 107 15.38 -9.31 -0.03
N VAL A 108 14.62 -10.20 0.59
CA VAL A 108 13.19 -9.98 0.92
C VAL A 108 13.01 -8.70 1.76
N ASN A 109 14.01 -8.35 2.57
CA ASN A 109 14.01 -7.15 3.42
C ASN A 109 13.87 -5.85 2.60
N ILE A 110 14.47 -5.80 1.40
CA ILE A 110 14.37 -4.64 0.51
C ILE A 110 12.90 -4.43 0.11
N TRP A 111 12.22 -5.52 -0.27
CA TRP A 111 10.83 -5.49 -0.72
C TRP A 111 9.84 -5.21 0.40
N ILE A 112 10.03 -5.85 1.57
CA ILE A 112 9.20 -5.57 2.75
C ILE A 112 9.35 -4.09 3.14
N GLY A 113 10.58 -3.60 3.25
CA GLY A 113 10.81 -2.20 3.57
C GLY A 113 10.23 -1.25 2.51
N SER A 114 10.29 -1.62 1.22
CA SER A 114 9.68 -0.82 0.15
C SER A 114 8.15 -0.82 0.30
N GLY A 115 7.57 -1.97 0.63
CA GLY A 115 6.15 -2.10 0.93
C GLY A 115 5.73 -1.19 2.09
N ILE A 116 6.51 -1.12 3.17
CA ILE A 116 6.24 -0.23 4.32
C ILE A 116 6.20 1.23 3.87
N TRP A 117 7.24 1.68 3.17
CA TRP A 117 7.31 3.06 2.66
C TRP A 117 6.16 3.37 1.69
N PHE A 118 5.84 2.44 0.79
CA PHE A 118 4.72 2.57 -0.13
C PHE A 118 3.38 2.69 0.61
N VAL A 119 3.13 1.82 1.60
CA VAL A 119 1.90 1.83 2.41
C VAL A 119 1.78 3.14 3.20
N LEU A 120 2.85 3.60 3.86
CA LEU A 120 2.83 4.88 4.59
C LEU A 120 2.52 6.05 3.66
N GLY A 121 3.15 6.09 2.49
CA GLY A 121 2.89 7.12 1.47
C GLY A 121 1.44 7.12 0.99
N CYS A 122 0.93 5.94 0.62
CA CYS A 122 -0.46 5.80 0.17
C CYS A 122 -1.45 6.12 1.29
N TRP A 123 -1.15 5.75 2.54
CA TRP A 123 -1.98 6.05 3.71
C TRP A 123 -2.06 7.56 3.96
N PHE A 124 -0.92 8.26 3.88
CA PHE A 124 -0.86 9.72 3.96
C PHE A 124 -1.72 10.35 2.85
N ALA A 125 -1.52 9.95 1.60
CA ALA A 125 -2.28 10.50 0.47
C ALA A 125 -3.79 10.22 0.58
N TYR A 126 -4.16 9.01 1.00
CA TYR A 126 -5.56 8.65 1.25
C TYR A 126 -6.19 9.63 2.24
N HIS A 127 -5.58 9.83 3.41
CA HIS A 127 -6.16 10.72 4.41
C HIS A 127 -6.12 12.20 4.02
N MET A 128 -5.09 12.65 3.31
CA MET A 128 -5.05 14.00 2.75
C MET A 128 -6.18 14.24 1.74
N LEU A 129 -6.50 13.26 0.89
CA LEU A 129 -7.63 13.37 -0.03
C LEU A 129 -8.96 13.49 0.72
N TYR A 130 -9.18 12.68 1.76
CA TYR A 130 -10.37 12.79 2.60
C TYR A 130 -10.48 14.16 3.30
N LEU A 131 -9.35 14.75 3.73
CA LEU A 131 -9.32 16.12 4.27
C LEU A 131 -9.71 17.17 3.23
N VAL A 132 -9.18 17.06 2.00
CA VAL A 132 -9.49 17.99 0.90
C VAL A 132 -10.95 17.90 0.49
N VAL A 133 -11.54 16.70 0.48
CA VAL A 133 -12.96 16.48 0.17
C VAL A 133 -13.87 16.94 1.32
N GLY A 134 -13.32 17.16 2.52
CA GLY A 134 -14.10 17.58 3.70
C GLY A 134 -14.92 16.44 4.31
N GLU A 135 -14.50 15.20 4.10
CA GLU A 135 -15.15 14.01 4.67
C GLU A 135 -15.01 13.98 6.19
N LYS A 136 -16.10 13.60 6.87
CA LYS A 136 -16.15 13.53 8.33
C LYS A 136 -15.83 12.10 8.80
N PRO A 137 -15.16 11.92 9.95
CA PRO A 137 -14.66 12.95 10.85
C PRO A 137 -13.28 13.52 10.42
N VAL A 138 -13.22 14.83 10.24
CA VAL A 138 -12.00 15.56 9.79
C VAL A 138 -10.81 15.31 10.73
N TRP A 139 -11.04 15.32 12.04
CA TRP A 139 -9.97 15.12 13.04
C TRP A 139 -9.27 13.76 12.88
N PHE A 140 -10.01 12.71 12.54
CA PHE A 140 -9.46 11.36 12.37
C PHE A 140 -8.53 11.31 11.15
N HIS A 141 -8.97 11.89 10.04
CA HIS A 141 -8.15 11.97 8.83
C HIS A 141 -6.93 12.86 9.04
N ALA A 142 -7.06 13.97 9.76
CA ALA A 142 -5.94 14.86 10.11
C ALA A 142 -4.88 14.13 10.95
N LEU A 143 -5.29 13.47 12.03
CA LEU A 143 -4.37 12.72 12.89
C LEU A 143 -3.76 11.52 12.17
N SER A 144 -4.53 10.82 11.33
CA SER A 144 -4.03 9.66 10.58
C SER A 144 -3.00 10.07 9.52
N ALA A 145 -3.23 11.18 8.82
CA ALA A 145 -2.26 11.77 7.89
C ALA A 145 -1.02 12.27 8.63
N ALA A 146 -1.20 13.00 9.74
CA ALA A 146 -0.08 13.49 10.56
C ALA A 146 0.79 12.33 11.06
N LEU A 147 0.16 11.25 11.56
CA LEU A 147 0.88 10.06 12.01
C LEU A 147 1.71 9.44 10.88
N ALA A 148 1.12 9.22 9.70
CA ALA A 148 1.84 8.68 8.55
C ALA A 148 3.02 9.58 8.14
N LEU A 149 2.81 10.90 8.11
CA LEU A 149 3.86 11.87 7.81
C LEU A 149 4.99 11.83 8.86
N THR A 150 4.66 11.75 10.14
CA THR A 150 5.65 11.63 11.23
C THR A 150 6.54 10.40 11.02
N PHE A 151 5.98 9.25 10.69
CA PHE A 151 6.78 8.03 10.44
C PHE A 151 7.62 8.14 9.16
N ILE A 152 7.09 8.74 8.09
CA ILE A 152 7.88 9.01 6.87
C ILE A 152 9.08 9.91 7.20
N LEU A 153 8.85 11.02 7.91
CA LEU A 153 9.91 11.94 8.31
C LEU A 153 10.90 11.26 9.26
N LEU A 154 10.43 10.49 10.24
CA LEU A 154 11.25 9.71 11.16
C LEU A 154 12.21 8.79 10.38
N PHE A 155 11.72 8.10 9.35
CA PHE A 155 12.53 7.18 8.56
C PHE A 155 13.55 7.92 7.70
N ILE A 156 13.19 9.08 7.15
CA ILE A 156 14.10 9.95 6.38
C ILE A 156 15.23 10.49 7.28
N PHE A 157 14.88 11.04 8.45
CA PHE A 157 15.85 11.73 9.32
C PHE A 157 16.74 10.78 10.11
N LEU A 158 16.17 9.71 10.66
CA LEU A 158 16.94 8.78 11.49
C LEU A 158 17.71 7.72 10.70
N ARG A 159 17.50 7.63 9.37
CA ARG A 159 18.14 6.64 8.48
C ARG A 159 18.18 5.24 9.10
N LEU A 160 17.03 4.78 9.53
CA LEU A 160 16.89 3.56 10.31
C LEU A 160 17.25 2.32 9.49
N GLY A 161 17.88 1.34 10.13
CA GLY A 161 18.03 0.00 9.55
C GLY A 161 16.70 -0.74 9.50
N PHE A 162 16.61 -1.74 8.62
CA PHE A 162 15.38 -2.51 8.35
C PHE A 162 14.66 -3.02 9.61
N LYS A 163 15.38 -3.63 10.57
CA LYS A 163 14.77 -4.13 11.82
C LYS A 163 14.08 -3.02 12.61
N ARG A 164 14.69 -1.82 12.66
CA ARG A 164 14.09 -0.65 13.33
C ARG A 164 12.91 -0.11 12.54
N GLU A 165 12.99 -0.01 11.21
CA GLU A 165 11.86 0.38 10.36
C GLU A 165 10.64 -0.53 10.62
N LEU A 166 10.86 -1.85 10.69
CA LEU A 166 9.81 -2.81 11.05
C LEU A 166 9.24 -2.57 12.45
N GLY A 167 10.09 -2.39 13.46
CA GLY A 167 9.65 -2.11 14.83
C GLY A 167 8.81 -0.83 14.94
N TYR A 168 9.19 0.24 14.25
CA TYR A 168 8.39 1.46 14.18
C TYR A 168 7.09 1.28 13.38
N SER A 169 7.08 0.40 12.38
CA SER A 169 5.85 0.09 11.65
C SER A 169 4.79 -0.55 12.55
N VAL A 170 5.21 -1.34 13.56
CA VAL A 170 4.31 -1.85 14.61
C VAL A 170 3.68 -0.69 15.39
N TRP A 171 4.46 0.30 15.79
CA TRP A 171 3.95 1.49 16.49
C TRP A 171 2.98 2.30 15.65
N PHE A 172 3.24 2.41 14.34
CA PHE A 172 2.30 3.02 13.42
C PHE A 172 0.95 2.26 13.39
N LEU A 173 0.98 0.93 13.28
CA LEU A 173 -0.23 0.09 13.26
C LEU A 173 -1.02 0.17 14.58
N ILE A 174 -0.33 0.19 15.72
CA ILE A 174 -0.95 0.40 17.04
C ILE A 174 -1.58 1.80 17.08
N GLY A 175 -0.87 2.83 16.62
CA GLY A 175 -1.40 4.20 16.55
C GLY A 175 -2.68 4.30 15.71
N GLN A 176 -2.72 3.67 14.54
CA GLN A 176 -3.94 3.61 13.71
C GLN A 176 -5.09 2.88 14.40
N THR A 177 -4.78 1.81 15.13
CA THR A 177 -5.77 1.06 15.90
C THR A 177 -6.41 1.93 16.99
N VAL A 178 -5.58 2.66 17.74
CA VAL A 178 -6.01 3.59 18.80
C VAL A 178 -6.83 4.74 18.22
N LEU A 179 -6.37 5.37 17.13
CA LEU A 179 -7.12 6.43 16.45
C LEU A 179 -8.51 5.96 16.00
N GLY A 180 -8.62 4.71 15.54
CA GLY A 180 -9.90 4.13 15.13
C GLY A 180 -10.94 4.04 16.25
N PHE A 181 -10.53 3.97 17.53
CA PHE A 181 -11.48 3.95 18.65
C PHE A 181 -12.17 5.29 18.89
N GLY A 182 -11.56 6.41 18.46
CA GLY A 182 -12.19 7.72 18.57
C GLY A 182 -13.32 7.95 17.55
N VAL A 183 -13.39 7.15 16.48
CA VAL A 183 -14.47 7.23 15.50
C VAL A 183 -15.74 6.60 16.08
N THR A 184 -16.76 7.43 16.32
CA THR A 184 -18.02 7.03 16.98
C THR A 184 -18.90 6.17 16.10
N ASP A 185 -18.95 6.46 14.79
CA ASP A 185 -19.83 5.76 13.83
C ASP A 185 -19.17 4.52 13.20
N ARG A 186 -18.18 3.92 13.88
CA ARG A 186 -17.46 2.77 13.35
C ARG A 186 -18.33 1.50 13.40
N GLN A 187 -18.28 0.70 12.34
CA GLN A 187 -18.91 -0.62 12.35
C GLN A 187 -18.12 -1.57 13.25
N LEU A 188 -18.71 -1.95 14.38
CA LEU A 188 -18.17 -2.93 15.31
C LEU A 188 -18.29 -4.34 14.71
N TRP A 189 -17.29 -5.17 14.93
CA TRP A 189 -17.28 -6.54 14.41
C TRP A 189 -16.93 -7.59 15.46
N LEU A 190 -15.73 -7.56 16.03
CA LEU A 190 -15.29 -8.53 17.04
C LEU A 190 -14.69 -7.80 18.24
N LEU A 191 -15.19 -8.08 19.46
CA LEU A 191 -14.68 -7.51 20.71
C LEU A 191 -14.57 -5.97 20.69
N SER A 192 -15.55 -5.30 20.09
CA SER A 192 -15.59 -3.82 19.91
C SER A 192 -14.55 -3.24 18.93
N PHE A 193 -13.80 -4.09 18.22
CA PHE A 193 -12.94 -3.67 17.12
C PHE A 193 -13.71 -3.64 15.80
N SER A 194 -13.38 -2.65 14.98
CA SER A 194 -13.76 -2.61 13.56
C SER A 194 -12.84 -3.48 12.70
N LYS A 195 -13.28 -3.81 11.48
CA LYS A 195 -12.48 -4.62 10.53
C LYS A 195 -11.09 -4.02 10.24
N PRO A 196 -10.94 -2.71 9.97
CA PRO A 196 -9.61 -2.12 9.75
C PRO A 196 -8.71 -2.23 10.99
N GLN A 197 -9.27 -2.04 12.19
CA GLN A 197 -8.49 -2.15 13.43
C GLN A 197 -7.97 -3.56 13.65
N LEU A 198 -8.80 -4.60 13.40
CA LEU A 198 -8.34 -5.99 13.51
C LEU A 198 -7.22 -6.31 12.52
N LEU A 199 -7.31 -5.79 11.29
CA LEU A 199 -6.24 -5.96 10.31
C LEU A 199 -4.92 -5.34 10.80
N PHE A 200 -4.97 -4.15 11.42
CA PHE A 200 -3.78 -3.52 11.98
C PHE A 200 -3.20 -4.29 13.17
N VAL A 201 -4.05 -4.77 14.07
CA VAL A 201 -3.62 -5.57 15.23
C VAL A 201 -2.98 -6.88 14.77
N ILE A 202 -3.60 -7.60 13.82
CA ILE A 202 -3.05 -8.84 13.27
C ILE A 202 -1.72 -8.56 12.58
N ALA A 203 -1.63 -7.52 11.75
CA ALA A 203 -0.38 -7.14 11.10
C ALA A 203 0.72 -6.79 12.11
N ALA A 204 0.40 -6.05 13.17
CA ALA A 204 1.33 -5.72 14.24
C ALA A 204 1.84 -6.98 14.96
N LEU A 205 0.95 -7.93 15.28
CA LEU A 205 1.31 -9.20 15.92
C LEU A 205 2.22 -10.05 15.02
N LEU A 206 1.92 -10.13 13.72
CA LEU A 206 2.74 -10.87 12.76
C LEU A 206 4.15 -10.28 12.64
N ILE A 207 4.28 -8.95 12.57
CA ILE A 207 5.58 -8.28 12.49
C ILE A 207 6.37 -8.47 13.79
N THR A 208 5.74 -8.27 14.95
CA THR A 208 6.40 -8.48 16.25
C THR A 208 6.84 -9.93 16.43
N GLY A 209 5.99 -10.90 16.06
CA GLY A 209 6.31 -12.32 16.10
C GLY A 209 7.48 -12.67 15.19
N TRP A 210 7.54 -12.09 13.98
CA TRP A 210 8.68 -12.25 13.09
C TRP A 210 9.96 -11.70 13.71
N LEU A 211 9.94 -10.47 14.21
CA LEU A 211 11.11 -9.82 14.82
C LEU A 211 11.65 -10.64 16.00
N TRP A 212 10.76 -11.16 16.83
CA TRP A 212 11.13 -12.01 17.96
C TRP A 212 11.81 -13.31 17.51
N LEU A 213 11.25 -14.00 16.51
CA LEU A 213 11.83 -15.22 15.96
C LEU A 213 13.21 -14.97 15.33
N ASP A 214 13.39 -13.86 14.63
CA ASP A 214 14.66 -13.49 14.02
C ASP A 214 15.76 -13.25 15.07
N ASP A 215 15.44 -12.53 16.14
CA ASP A 215 16.38 -12.28 17.24
C ASP A 215 16.76 -13.56 18.01
N THR A 216 15.85 -14.53 18.15
CA THR A 216 16.19 -15.81 18.78
C THR A 216 17.16 -16.64 17.94
N LYS A 217 17.05 -16.58 16.61
CA LYS A 217 17.98 -17.29 15.70
C LYS A 217 19.38 -16.69 15.74
N GLU A 218 19.50 -15.37 15.79
CA GLU A 218 20.80 -14.70 15.90
C GLU A 218 21.52 -15.06 17.21
N LYS A 219 20.80 -15.06 18.35
CA LYS A 219 21.40 -15.42 19.66
C LYS A 219 21.82 -16.89 19.77
N GLY A 220 21.12 -17.79 19.08
CA GLY A 220 21.49 -19.22 19.04
C GLY A 220 22.77 -19.51 18.25
N GLN A 221 23.16 -18.65 17.31
CA GLN A 221 24.37 -18.81 16.49
C GLN A 221 25.63 -18.26 17.16
N THR A 222 25.51 -17.34 18.12
CA THR A 222 26.64 -16.76 18.85
C THR A 222 27.16 -17.64 20.00
N HIS A 223 26.50 -18.75 20.29
CA HIS A 223 26.83 -19.65 21.41
C HIS A 223 27.16 -21.09 20.99
N GLY A 224 27.37 -21.36 19.69
CA GLY A 224 27.85 -22.64 19.15
C GLY A 224 29.18 -22.46 18.44
#